data_AF-A0AAW0FUR2-F1
#
_entry.id   AF-A0AAW0FUR2-F1
#
_cell.length_a   1.000
_cell.length_b   1.000
_cell.length_c   1.000
_cell.angle_alpha   90.00
_cell.angle_beta   90.00
_cell.angle_gamma   90.00
#
_symmetry.space_group_name_H-M   'P 1'
#
loop_
_entity.id
_entity.type
_entity.pdbx_description
1 polymer ?
#
loop_
_entity_poly.entity_id
_entity_poly.type
_entity_poly.pdbx_seq_one_letter_code
_entity_poly.pdbx_strand_id
1 'polypeptide(L)'
;MAALPKRIIKETERLVSDPVPGITATPSEDNLRYFQVTIDGPESSPYSQGAPNPDDPLANDVAEDWKKDEKQAIKVAQEWTEKYAVK
;
A
#
# COMPACT_ATOMS: atom_id res chain seq x y z
N MET A 1 -6.05 17.23 26.21
CA MET A 1 -5.78 16.12 25.26
C MET A 1 -4.68 15.24 25.83
N ALA A 2 -4.70 13.92 25.61
CA ALA A 2 -3.62 13.04 26.05
C ALA A 2 -2.35 13.30 25.22
N ALA A 3 -1.19 13.38 25.87
CA ALA A 3 0.08 13.58 25.17
C ALA A 3 0.38 12.41 24.21
N LEU A 4 1.02 12.71 23.08
CA LEU A 4 1.46 11.68 22.14
C LEU A 4 2.57 10.83 22.76
N PRO A 5 2.54 9.50 22.60
CA PRO A 5 3.65 8.64 22.99
C PRO A 5 4.94 9.05 22.28
N LYS A 6 6.06 9.08 23.01
CA LYS A 6 7.40 9.39 22.47
C LYS A 6 7.77 8.57 21.22
N ARG A 7 7.21 7.35 21.10
CA ARG A 7 7.34 6.48 19.94
C ARG A 7 6.77 7.10 18.65
N ILE A 8 5.54 7.64 18.71
CA ILE A 8 4.89 8.25 17.52
C ILE A 8 5.68 9.48 17.07
N ILE A 9 6.14 10.30 18.01
CA ILE A 9 6.96 11.49 17.72
C ILE A 9 8.22 11.08 16.95
N LYS A 10 8.99 10.11 17.47
CA LYS A 10 10.22 9.62 16.81
C LYS A 10 9.99 8.96 15.45
N GLU A 11 8.91 8.19 15.29
CA GLU A 11 8.60 7.56 13.99
C GLU A 11 8.18 8.60 12.95
N THR A 12 7.41 9.61 13.35
CA THR A 12 7.03 10.74 12.48
C THR A 12 8.25 11.57 12.06
N GLU A 13 9.14 11.91 13.01
CA GLU A 13 10.42 12.59 12.73
C GLU A 13 11.25 11.79 11.72
N ARG A 14 11.36 10.47 11.91
CA ARG A 14 12.14 9.60 11.02
C ARG A 14 11.56 9.54 9.61
N LEU A 15 10.23 9.41 9.47
CA LEU A 15 9.55 9.38 8.17
C LEU A 15 9.77 10.66 7.35
N VAL A 16 9.99 11.79 8.02
CA VAL A 16 10.32 13.07 7.37
C VAL A 16 11.82 13.19 7.05
N SER A 17 12.71 12.69 7.92
CA SER A 17 14.17 12.84 7.74
C SER A 17 14.82 11.78 6.84
N ASP A 18 14.26 10.57 6.81
CA ASP A 18 14.81 9.35 6.19
C ASP A 18 13.66 8.56 5.53
N PRO A 19 13.02 9.11 4.48
CA PRO A 19 11.89 8.46 3.81
C PRO A 19 12.35 7.23 3.04
N VAL A 20 11.56 6.15 3.09
CA VAL A 20 11.81 4.94 2.31
C VAL A 20 11.51 5.24 0.84
N PRO A 21 12.38 4.88 -0.13
CA PRO A 21 12.10 5.06 -1.55
C PRO A 21 10.76 4.46 -1.96
N GLY A 22 9.94 5.23 -2.67
CA GLY A 22 8.59 4.82 -3.06
C GLY A 22 7.55 4.84 -1.95
N ILE A 23 7.87 5.28 -0.72
CA ILE A 23 6.89 5.39 0.37
C ILE A 23 6.94 6.79 0.97
N THR A 24 5.80 7.47 0.97
CA THR A 24 5.59 8.73 1.67
C THR A 24 4.48 8.55 2.71
N ALA A 25 4.70 9.05 3.92
CA ALA A 25 3.73 8.98 5.01
C ALA A 25 3.75 10.30 5.79
N THR A 26 2.69 11.11 5.65
CA THR A 26 2.55 12.41 6.30
C THR A 26 1.44 12.36 7.35
N PRO A 27 1.66 12.89 8.57
CA PRO A 27 0.61 12.94 9.58
C PRO A 27 -0.48 13.95 9.20
N SER A 28 -1.73 13.66 9.55
CA SER A 28 -2.85 14.59 9.40
C SER A 28 -2.76 15.71 10.45
N GLU A 29 -3.06 16.95 10.03
CA GLU A 29 -3.03 18.14 10.88
C GLU A 29 -3.99 18.04 12.08
N ASP A 30 -5.19 17.49 11.86
CA ASP A 30 -6.21 17.31 12.91
C ASP A 30 -5.91 16.13 13.86
N ASN A 31 -5.14 15.14 13.38
CA ASN A 31 -4.86 13.92 14.13
C ASN A 31 -3.49 13.32 13.75
N LEU A 32 -2.47 13.64 14.55
CA LEU A 32 -1.10 13.12 14.42
C LEU A 32 -0.94 11.60 14.67
N ARG A 33 -2.04 10.84 14.79
CA ARG A 33 -2.06 9.36 14.77
C ARG A 33 -2.58 8.81 13.45
N TYR A 34 -3.17 9.65 12.61
CA TYR A 34 -3.67 9.32 11.28
C TYR A 34 -2.66 9.83 10.25
N PHE A 35 -2.30 8.99 9.28
CA PHE A 35 -1.30 9.30 8.28
C PHE A 35 -1.89 9.18 6.88
N GLN A 36 -1.69 10.20 6.06
CA GLN A 36 -1.87 10.08 4.62
C GLN A 36 -0.62 9.40 4.07
N VAL A 37 -0.80 8.23 3.47
CA VAL A 37 0.30 7.43 2.92
C VAL A 37 0.13 7.31 1.41
N THR A 38 1.23 7.41 0.66
CA THR A 38 1.30 6.99 -0.74
C THR A 38 2.45 6.01 -0.88
N ILE A 39 2.15 4.85 -1.46
CA ILE A 39 3.09 3.75 -1.73
C ILE A 39 3.12 3.57 -3.24
N ASP A 40 4.26 3.87 -3.84
CA ASP A 40 4.54 3.55 -5.23
C ASP A 40 4.71 2.02 -5.34
N GLY A 41 4.19 1.44 -6.42
CA GLY A 41 4.30 0.00 -6.62
C GLY A 41 5.76 -0.44 -6.84
N PRO A 42 6.24 -1.50 -6.18
CA PRO A 42 7.62 -1.97 -6.36
C PRO A 42 7.76 -2.67 -7.72
N GLU A 43 8.88 -2.45 -8.41
CA GLU A 43 9.07 -2.71 -9.86
C GLU A 43 8.93 -4.18 -10.36
N SER A 44 8.51 -5.18 -9.57
CA SER A 44 8.92 -6.59 -9.80
C SER A 44 7.95 -7.77 -9.50
N SER A 45 6.62 -7.65 -9.48
CA SER A 45 5.70 -8.79 -9.15
C SER A 45 4.36 -8.71 -9.94
N PRO A 46 3.15 -8.93 -9.37
CA PRO A 46 1.87 -8.59 -10.04
C PRO A 46 1.47 -7.11 -10.21
N TYR A 47 0.60 -6.53 -9.35
CA TYR A 47 -0.19 -5.31 -9.63
C TYR A 47 0.58 -4.09 -10.20
N SER A 48 1.17 -3.25 -9.33
CA SER A 48 2.07 -2.15 -9.68
C SER A 48 3.54 -2.29 -9.20
N GLN A 49 4.03 -3.31 -8.48
CA GLN A 49 3.71 -4.74 -8.62
C GLN A 49 3.96 -5.55 -7.32
N GLY A 50 2.93 -6.09 -6.65
CA GLY A 50 3.03 -6.85 -5.38
C GLY A 50 2.35 -8.22 -5.37
N ALA A 51 2.94 -9.23 -4.71
CA ALA A 51 2.46 -10.63 -4.76
C ALA A 51 1.31 -10.92 -3.77
N PRO A 52 0.08 -11.23 -4.23
CA PRO A 52 -1.01 -11.64 -3.35
C PRO A 52 -0.79 -13.08 -2.86
N ASN A 53 -1.31 -13.40 -1.67
CA ASN A 53 -1.40 -14.77 -1.19
C ASN A 53 -2.83 -15.30 -1.42
N PRO A 54 -3.13 -16.04 -2.50
CA PRO A 54 -4.48 -16.54 -2.75
C PRO A 54 -4.87 -17.71 -1.84
N ASP A 55 -3.95 -18.26 -1.03
CA ASP A 55 -4.22 -19.30 -0.03
C ASP A 55 -4.71 -18.74 1.31
N ASP A 56 -4.57 -17.43 1.55
CA ASP A 56 -5.16 -16.71 2.69
C ASP A 56 -5.93 -15.46 2.20
N PRO A 57 -7.10 -15.66 1.55
CA PRO A 57 -7.80 -14.58 0.85
C PRO A 57 -8.67 -13.72 1.77
N LEU A 58 -8.56 -12.39 1.61
CA LEU A 58 -9.56 -11.43 2.12
C LEU A 58 -10.74 -11.25 1.16
N ALA A 59 -10.53 -11.49 -0.14
CA ALA A 59 -11.53 -11.44 -1.21
C ALA A 59 -11.52 -12.79 -1.95
N ASN A 60 -12.48 -13.65 -1.63
CA ASN A 60 -12.53 -15.03 -2.11
C ASN A 60 -12.72 -15.12 -3.63
N ASP A 61 -13.52 -14.23 -4.21
CA ASP A 61 -13.77 -14.10 -5.65
C ASP A 61 -12.48 -13.76 -6.42
N VAL A 62 -11.78 -12.70 -6.00
CA VAL A 62 -10.51 -12.29 -6.63
C VAL A 62 -9.44 -13.38 -6.48
N ALA A 63 -9.38 -14.06 -5.33
CA ALA A 63 -8.41 -15.13 -5.09
C ALA A 63 -8.73 -16.42 -5.85
N GLU A 64 -10.00 -16.75 -6.04
CA GLU A 64 -10.43 -17.83 -6.93
C GLU A 64 -10.02 -17.55 -8.37
N ASP A 65 -10.23 -16.33 -8.87
CA ASP A 65 -9.84 -15.96 -10.23
C ASP A 65 -8.31 -15.97 -10.40
N TRP A 66 -7.55 -15.55 -9.38
CA TRP A 66 -6.09 -15.68 -9.34
C TRP A 66 -5.62 -17.14 -9.40
N LYS A 67 -6.35 -18.06 -8.76
CA LYS A 67 -6.09 -19.51 -8.80
C LYS A 67 -6.52 -20.19 -10.09
N LYS A 68 -7.52 -19.64 -10.80
CA LYS A 68 -8.03 -20.16 -12.08
C LYS A 68 -7.16 -19.73 -13.27
N ASP A 69 -6.83 -18.44 -13.37
CA ASP A 69 -5.93 -17.90 -14.39
C ASP A 69 -5.16 -16.68 -13.86
N GLU A 70 -3.99 -16.95 -13.28
CA GLU A 70 -3.03 -15.93 -12.83
C GLU A 70 -2.65 -14.93 -13.93
N LYS A 71 -2.55 -15.35 -15.20
CA LYS A 71 -2.17 -14.45 -16.30
C LYS A 71 -3.29 -13.48 -16.66
N GLN A 72 -4.54 -13.91 -16.57
CA GLN A 72 -5.70 -13.03 -16.70
C GLN A 72 -5.78 -12.09 -15.48
N ALA A 73 -5.63 -12.60 -14.26
CA ALA A 73 -5.66 -11.81 -13.04
C ALA A 73 -4.57 -10.72 -13.01
N ILE A 74 -3.35 -11.03 -13.48
CA ILE A 74 -2.26 -10.07 -13.70
C ILE A 74 -2.65 -8.94 -14.66
N LYS A 75 -3.31 -9.24 -15.78
CA LYS A 75 -3.77 -8.20 -16.73
C LYS A 75 -4.83 -7.30 -16.12
N VAL A 76 -5.82 -7.87 -15.44
CA VAL A 76 -6.87 -7.11 -14.74
C VAL A 76 -6.25 -6.20 -13.67
N ALA A 77 -5.26 -6.70 -12.92
CA ALA A 77 -4.50 -5.91 -11.96
C ALA A 77 -3.75 -4.73 -12.60
N GLN A 78 -3.16 -4.92 -13.79
CA GLN A 78 -2.51 -3.84 -14.56
C GLN A 78 -3.54 -2.79 -15.03
N GLU A 79 -4.64 -3.20 -15.66
CA GLU A 79 -5.72 -2.32 -16.12
C GLU A 79 -6.34 -1.48 -14.98
N TRP A 80 -6.51 -2.08 -13.79
CA TRP A 80 -7.01 -1.37 -12.61
C TRP A 80 -5.98 -0.41 -12.04
N THR A 81 -4.69 -0.76 -12.09
CA THR A 81 -3.59 0.13 -11.68
C THR A 81 -3.57 1.36 -12.58
N GLU A 82 -3.61 1.19 -13.91
CA GLU A 82 -3.67 2.29 -14.88
C GLU A 82 -4.88 3.20 -14.65
N LYS A 83 -6.04 2.62 -14.32
CA LYS A 83 -7.30 3.37 -14.19
C LYS A 83 -7.46 4.14 -12.87
N TYR A 84 -6.89 3.64 -11.77
CA TYR A 84 -7.18 4.17 -10.42
C TYR A 84 -5.95 4.53 -9.58
N ALA A 85 -4.75 4.08 -9.94
CA ALA A 85 -3.53 4.25 -9.16
C ALA A 85 -2.40 5.01 -9.87
N VAL A 86 -2.54 5.28 -11.18
CA VAL A 86 -1.70 6.26 -11.88
C VAL A 86 -2.14 7.68 -11.47
N LYS A 87 -1.15 8.55 -11.23
CA LYS A 87 -1.27 9.87 -10.62
C LYS A 87 -1.39 10.99 -11.64
#